data_AF-A0A6J3L842-F1
#
_entry.id   AF-A0A6J3L842-F1
#
_cell.length_a   1.000
_cell.length_b   1.000
_cell.length_c   1.000
_cell.angle_alpha   90.00
_cell.angle_beta   90.00
_cell.angle_gamma   90.00
#
_symmetry.space_group_name_H-M   'P 1'
#
loop_
_entity.id
_entity.type
_entity.pdbx_description
1 polymer ?
#
loop_
_entity_poly.entity_id
_entity_poly.type
_entity_poly.pdbx_seq_one_letter_code
_entity_poly.pdbx_strand_id
1 'polypeptide(L)'
;MIDQQELNCYYDFVLKLTIETGKVIRDAIEGCKNIETKAGDWDLVTQFDKKVEEILIYSLAKEFPTHKFIAEETVSSTNHLPELTDDPTWIIDPIDGTTNFVHSFPFTCISIGLTVKKELEIGIVYNPVLEQLFTARRGQGAYLNGKLIKSSSIERLEHSLLCLEASYATIENIRDITLGRVEAFVSIAHGIRTIGSAALSLCYVAMGAAEGYHTDNLMPWDVAAGVLIIRESGGVVIDTNGR
;
A
#
# COMPACT_ATOMS: atom_id res chain seq x y z
N MET A 1 19.92 -17.74 -7.03
CA MET A 1 19.29 -16.41 -7.09
C MET A 1 18.29 -16.48 -8.24
N ILE A 2 17.10 -15.89 -8.10
CA ILE A 2 16.21 -15.76 -9.27
C ILE A 2 16.95 -14.93 -10.32
N ASP A 3 16.78 -15.29 -11.59
CA ASP A 3 17.42 -14.58 -12.69
C ASP A 3 16.81 -13.18 -12.86
N GLN A 4 17.64 -12.19 -13.17
CA GLN A 4 17.18 -10.82 -13.42
C GLN A 4 16.20 -10.77 -14.60
N GLN A 5 16.38 -11.65 -15.58
CA GLN A 5 15.47 -11.77 -16.71
C GLN A 5 14.09 -12.29 -16.27
N GLU A 6 14.05 -13.23 -15.33
CA GLU A 6 12.81 -13.76 -14.76
C GLU A 6 12.08 -12.69 -13.94
N LEU A 7 12.79 -11.90 -13.12
CA LEU A 7 12.21 -10.74 -12.43
C LEU A 7 11.70 -9.65 -13.38
N ASN A 8 12.28 -9.50 -14.58
CA ASN A 8 11.75 -8.59 -15.60
C ASN A 8 10.39 -9.09 -16.09
N CYS A 9 10.28 -10.38 -16.39
CA CYS A 9 9.01 -10.99 -16.82
C CYS A 9 7.91 -10.82 -15.76
N TYR A 10 8.23 -11.05 -14.48
CA TYR A 10 7.27 -10.86 -13.39
C TYR A 10 6.80 -9.42 -13.29
N TYR A 11 7.73 -8.45 -13.37
CA TYR A 11 7.44 -7.03 -13.30
C TYR A 11 6.57 -6.56 -14.47
N ASP A 12 6.93 -6.90 -15.70
CA ASP A 12 6.21 -6.47 -16.89
C ASP A 12 4.77 -7.03 -16.90
N PHE A 13 4.60 -8.28 -16.47
CA PHE A 13 3.29 -8.90 -16.34
C PHE A 13 2.43 -8.19 -15.29
N VAL A 14 2.92 -8.06 -14.06
CA VAL A 14 2.13 -7.50 -12.96
C VAL A 14 1.84 -6.02 -13.17
N LEU A 15 2.77 -5.26 -13.73
CA LEU A 15 2.56 -3.84 -14.07
C LEU A 15 1.37 -3.66 -15.02
N LYS A 16 1.35 -4.43 -16.12
CA LYS A 16 0.25 -4.38 -17.09
C LYS A 16 -1.06 -4.80 -16.44
N LEU A 17 -1.05 -5.89 -15.67
CA LEU A 17 -2.21 -6.40 -14.97
C LEU A 17 -2.79 -5.38 -13.98
N THR A 18 -1.95 -4.71 -13.17
CA THR A 18 -2.39 -3.69 -12.21
C THR A 18 -3.07 -2.51 -12.91
N ILE A 19 -2.50 -2.02 -14.02
CA ILE A 19 -3.09 -0.90 -14.79
C ILE A 19 -4.45 -1.29 -15.38
N GLU A 20 -4.54 -2.50 -15.94
CA GLU A 20 -5.79 -3.01 -16.52
C GLU A 20 -6.87 -3.20 -15.46
N THR A 21 -6.52 -3.81 -14.32
CA THR A 21 -7.42 -4.04 -13.19
C THR A 21 -7.86 -2.74 -12.52
N GLY A 22 -7.00 -1.72 -12.44
CA GLY A 22 -7.34 -0.41 -11.86
C GLY A 22 -8.49 0.31 -12.56
N LYS A 23 -8.81 -0.06 -13.81
CA LYS A 23 -10.02 0.43 -14.50
C LYS A 23 -11.30 0.04 -13.76
N VAL A 24 -11.32 -1.12 -13.09
CA VAL A 24 -12.47 -1.57 -12.28
C VAL A 24 -12.77 -0.58 -11.16
N ILE A 25 -11.73 -0.10 -10.47
CA ILE A 25 -11.87 0.89 -9.38
C ILE A 25 -12.29 2.24 -9.95
N ARG A 26 -11.59 2.72 -10.98
CA ARG A 26 -11.88 4.02 -11.60
C ARG A 26 -13.31 4.11 -12.12
N ASP A 27 -13.78 3.08 -12.81
CA ASP A 27 -15.12 3.07 -13.39
C ASP A 27 -16.22 2.89 -12.32
N ALA A 28 -15.85 2.42 -11.11
CA ALA A 28 -16.75 2.21 -9.99
C ALA A 28 -16.73 3.32 -8.92
N ILE A 29 -15.77 4.26 -8.97
CA ILE A 29 -15.54 5.24 -7.89
C ILE A 29 -16.77 6.12 -7.61
N GLU A 30 -17.51 6.53 -8.65
CA GLU A 30 -18.77 7.30 -8.52
C GLU A 30 -20.03 6.41 -8.52
N GLY A 31 -19.88 5.11 -8.70
CA GLY A 31 -20.98 4.16 -8.80
C GLY A 31 -21.52 3.66 -7.46
N CYS A 32 -22.63 2.91 -7.54
CA CYS A 32 -23.20 2.20 -6.39
C CYS A 32 -22.27 1.09 -5.90
N LYS A 33 -22.09 1.02 -4.59
CA LYS A 33 -21.22 0.04 -3.91
C LYS A 33 -22.05 -0.70 -2.87
N ASN A 34 -21.91 -2.02 -2.85
CA ASN A 34 -22.46 -2.84 -1.78
C ASN A 34 -21.43 -2.83 -0.66
N ILE A 35 -21.75 -2.18 0.45
CA ILE A 35 -20.84 -1.99 1.57
C ILE A 35 -21.15 -3.06 2.61
N GLU A 36 -20.14 -3.82 2.99
CA GLU A 36 -20.14 -4.77 4.09
C GLU A 36 -19.08 -4.32 5.13
N THR A 37 -19.17 -4.84 6.35
CA THR A 37 -18.21 -4.59 7.43
C THR A 37 -17.46 -5.88 7.77
N LYS A 38 -16.15 -5.77 8.02
CA LYS A 38 -15.25 -6.86 8.43
C LYS A 38 -15.13 -6.92 9.96
N ALA A 39 -14.06 -6.39 10.56
CA ALA A 39 -13.82 -6.46 12.01
C ALA A 39 -14.65 -5.47 12.86
N GLY A 40 -15.21 -4.43 12.24
CA GLY A 40 -16.07 -3.44 12.90
C GLY A 40 -16.60 -2.40 11.91
N ASP A 41 -17.38 -1.43 12.40
CA ASP A 41 -18.01 -0.39 11.56
C ASP A 41 -17.03 0.51 10.79
N TRP A 42 -15.76 0.53 11.22
CA TRP A 42 -14.67 1.28 10.61
C TRP A 42 -13.92 0.47 9.53
N ASP A 43 -14.15 -0.84 9.48
CA ASP A 43 -13.44 -1.80 8.62
C ASP A 43 -14.37 -2.24 7.49
N LEU A 44 -14.39 -1.44 6.41
CA LEU A 44 -15.32 -1.60 5.29
C LEU A 44 -14.74 -2.50 4.20
N VAL A 45 -15.62 -3.20 3.49
CA VAL A 45 -15.31 -3.94 2.28
C VAL A 45 -16.44 -3.78 1.27
N THR A 46 -16.12 -3.75 -0.02
CA THR A 46 -17.12 -3.75 -1.09
C THR A 46 -17.01 -4.97 -1.99
N GLN A 47 -17.98 -5.13 -2.88
CA GLN A 47 -17.90 -6.14 -3.94
C GLN A 47 -16.71 -5.90 -4.89
N PHE A 48 -16.18 -4.68 -4.95
CA PHE A 48 -15.06 -4.34 -5.82
C PHE A 48 -13.72 -4.79 -5.25
N ASP A 49 -13.53 -4.75 -3.92
CA ASP A 49 -12.32 -5.25 -3.24
C ASP A 49 -12.13 -6.74 -3.58
N LYS A 50 -13.17 -7.55 -3.35
CA LYS A 50 -13.19 -8.99 -3.67
C LYS A 50 -12.96 -9.25 -5.17
N LYS A 51 -13.61 -8.47 -6.04
CA LYS A 51 -13.48 -8.61 -7.50
C LYS A 51 -12.08 -8.28 -8.00
N VAL A 52 -11.46 -7.21 -7.49
CA VAL A 52 -10.10 -6.82 -7.86
C VAL A 52 -9.12 -7.89 -7.40
N GLU A 53 -9.24 -8.38 -6.16
CA GLU A 53 -8.39 -9.45 -5.65
C GLU A 53 -8.51 -10.73 -6.48
N GLU A 54 -9.73 -11.16 -6.81
CA GLU A 54 -9.97 -12.34 -7.64
C GLU A 54 -9.29 -12.24 -9.01
N ILE A 55 -9.40 -11.08 -9.68
CA ILE A 55 -8.75 -10.85 -10.99
C ILE A 55 -7.23 -10.93 -10.87
N LEU A 56 -6.65 -10.32 -9.82
CA LEU A 56 -5.22 -10.30 -9.60
C LEU A 56 -4.68 -11.70 -9.29
N ILE A 57 -5.26 -12.38 -8.30
CA ILE A 57 -4.84 -13.73 -7.90
C ILE A 57 -5.02 -14.72 -9.04
N TYR A 58 -6.17 -14.72 -9.72
CA TYR A 58 -6.43 -15.65 -10.83
C TYR A 58 -5.38 -15.48 -11.95
N SER A 59 -5.15 -14.23 -12.37
CA SER A 59 -4.21 -13.93 -13.45
C SER A 59 -2.77 -14.30 -13.08
N LEU A 60 -2.35 -13.98 -11.86
CA LEU A 60 -1.01 -14.30 -11.36
C LEU A 60 -0.81 -15.79 -11.12
N ALA A 61 -1.80 -16.50 -10.57
CA ALA A 61 -1.71 -17.95 -10.35
C ALA A 61 -1.71 -18.74 -11.67
N LYS A 62 -2.38 -18.21 -12.70
CA LYS A 62 -2.37 -18.79 -14.04
C LYS A 62 -1.01 -18.63 -14.72
N GLU A 63 -0.40 -17.45 -14.63
CA GLU A 63 0.92 -17.18 -15.24
C GLU A 63 2.07 -17.78 -14.43
N PHE A 64 1.95 -17.78 -13.10
CA PHE A 64 2.98 -18.25 -12.17
C PHE A 64 2.42 -19.30 -11.19
N PRO A 65 2.14 -20.54 -11.64
CA PRO A 65 1.46 -21.57 -10.84
C PRO A 65 2.17 -22.02 -9.55
N THR A 66 3.47 -21.73 -9.43
CA THR A 66 4.27 -22.08 -8.24
C THR A 66 4.35 -20.95 -7.23
N HIS A 67 3.85 -19.75 -7.55
CA HIS A 67 3.91 -18.60 -6.65
C HIS A 67 2.81 -18.69 -5.57
N LYS A 68 3.07 -18.05 -4.44
CA LYS A 68 2.15 -17.96 -3.30
C LYS A 68 1.52 -16.57 -3.21
N PHE A 69 0.51 -16.46 -2.36
CA PHE A 69 -0.28 -15.25 -2.19
C PHE A 69 -0.51 -14.95 -0.71
N ILE A 70 -0.42 -13.68 -0.35
CA ILE A 70 -0.92 -13.10 0.90
C ILE A 70 -1.77 -11.91 0.47
N ALA A 71 -3.10 -12.05 0.53
CA ALA A 71 -4.02 -11.04 0.03
C ALA A 71 -5.11 -10.74 1.05
N GLU A 72 -5.44 -9.46 1.21
CA GLU A 72 -6.30 -8.97 2.30
C GLU A 72 -7.62 -9.72 2.40
N GLU A 73 -8.40 -9.79 1.32
CA GLU A 73 -9.77 -10.29 1.36
C GLU A 73 -9.81 -11.82 1.50
N THR A 74 -8.80 -12.50 0.96
CA THR A 74 -8.56 -13.93 1.19
C THR A 74 -8.21 -14.20 2.65
N VAL A 75 -7.35 -13.39 3.27
CA VAL A 75 -6.99 -13.54 4.68
C VAL A 75 -8.18 -13.24 5.59
N SER A 76 -8.93 -12.18 5.30
CA SER A 76 -10.15 -11.80 6.02
C SER A 76 -11.20 -12.92 5.97
N SER A 77 -11.49 -13.46 4.79
CA SER A 77 -12.51 -14.50 4.61
C SER A 77 -12.13 -15.87 5.19
N THR A 78 -10.83 -16.21 5.22
CA THR A 78 -10.33 -17.48 5.78
C THR A 78 -9.92 -17.38 7.24
N ASN A 79 -9.82 -16.16 7.77
CA ASN A 79 -9.23 -15.85 9.08
C ASN A 79 -7.86 -16.52 9.29
N HIS A 80 -7.07 -16.59 8.22
CA HIS A 80 -5.77 -17.25 8.21
C HIS A 80 -4.77 -16.40 7.43
N LEU A 81 -3.75 -15.90 8.13
CA LEU A 81 -2.61 -15.26 7.51
C LEU A 81 -1.56 -16.33 7.15
N PRO A 82 -1.25 -16.55 5.85
CA PRO A 82 -0.22 -17.48 5.44
C PRO A 82 1.16 -17.06 5.96
N GLU A 83 2.01 -18.05 6.29
CA GLU A 83 3.40 -17.78 6.63
C GLU A 83 4.17 -17.30 5.39
N LEU A 84 4.96 -16.23 5.55
CA LEU A 84 5.89 -15.80 4.51
C LEU A 84 7.06 -16.78 4.40
N THR A 85 7.13 -17.48 3.27
CA THR A 85 8.17 -18.48 2.96
C THR A 85 9.25 -17.92 2.02
N ASP A 86 10.20 -18.76 1.64
CA ASP A 86 11.24 -18.38 0.67
C ASP A 86 10.74 -18.39 -0.79
N ASP A 87 9.59 -19.01 -1.05
CA ASP A 87 8.98 -19.07 -2.38
C ASP A 87 8.48 -17.67 -2.82
N PRO A 88 8.49 -17.36 -4.13
CA PRO A 88 7.91 -16.13 -4.64
C PRO A 88 6.48 -15.93 -4.14
N THR A 89 6.25 -14.84 -3.41
CA THR A 89 4.96 -14.57 -2.76
C THR A 89 4.48 -13.17 -3.11
N TRP A 90 3.33 -13.10 -3.77
CA TRP A 90 2.63 -11.86 -4.07
C TRP A 90 1.84 -11.41 -2.84
N ILE A 91 2.08 -10.19 -2.38
CA ILE A 91 1.39 -9.56 -1.26
C ILE A 91 0.49 -8.46 -1.82
N ILE A 92 -0.82 -8.59 -1.66
CA ILE A 92 -1.81 -7.82 -2.42
C ILE A 92 -2.80 -7.15 -1.48
N ASP A 93 -2.95 -5.83 -1.63
CA ASP A 93 -4.13 -5.10 -1.21
C ASP A 93 -4.90 -4.71 -2.48
N PRO A 94 -6.13 -5.25 -2.68
CA PRO A 94 -6.91 -4.94 -3.86
C PRO A 94 -7.40 -3.49 -3.90
N ILE A 95 -7.71 -2.87 -2.76
CA ILE A 95 -8.19 -1.49 -2.64
C ILE A 95 -7.76 -0.93 -1.28
N ASP A 96 -6.53 -0.43 -1.20
CA ASP A 96 -6.09 0.32 -0.02
C ASP A 96 -6.85 1.65 0.01
N GLY A 97 -7.41 1.97 1.17
CA GLY A 97 -8.35 3.06 1.37
C GLY A 97 -9.78 2.73 0.93
N THR A 98 -10.31 1.54 1.27
CA THR A 98 -11.71 1.18 1.00
C THR A 98 -12.72 2.23 1.49
N THR A 99 -12.49 2.84 2.66
CA THR A 99 -13.33 3.95 3.15
C THR A 99 -13.32 5.14 2.20
N ASN A 100 -12.16 5.49 1.64
CA ASN A 100 -12.08 6.53 0.61
C ASN A 100 -12.83 6.12 -0.65
N PHE A 101 -12.67 4.88 -1.09
CA PHE A 101 -13.40 4.33 -2.25
C PHE A 101 -14.92 4.40 -2.06
N VAL A 102 -15.41 4.00 -0.88
CA VAL A 102 -16.84 4.09 -0.50
C VAL A 102 -17.37 5.51 -0.64
N HIS A 103 -16.62 6.50 -0.14
CA HIS A 103 -17.00 7.90 -0.14
C HIS A 103 -16.58 8.69 -1.39
N SER A 104 -16.03 8.02 -2.41
CA SER A 104 -15.50 8.66 -3.62
C SER A 104 -14.38 9.68 -3.35
N PHE A 105 -13.68 9.56 -2.22
CA PHE A 105 -12.49 10.36 -1.92
C PHE A 105 -11.32 9.83 -2.77
N PRO A 106 -10.53 10.68 -3.45
CA PRO A 106 -9.70 10.25 -4.57
C PRO A 106 -8.39 9.53 -4.18
N PHE A 107 -8.21 9.17 -2.91
CA PHE A 107 -7.00 8.52 -2.39
C PHE A 107 -7.27 7.03 -2.14
N THR A 108 -7.43 6.27 -3.21
CA THR A 108 -7.58 4.81 -3.16
C THR A 108 -6.66 4.17 -4.20
N CYS A 109 -6.09 3.01 -3.91
CA CYS A 109 -5.11 2.40 -4.80
C CYS A 109 -5.09 0.86 -4.73
N ILE A 110 -4.52 0.25 -5.75
CA ILE A 110 -4.09 -1.16 -5.72
C ILE A 110 -2.64 -1.18 -5.23
N SER A 111 -2.32 -2.01 -4.23
CA SER A 111 -0.95 -2.22 -3.73
C SER A 111 -0.52 -3.67 -3.99
N ILE A 112 0.60 -3.88 -4.69
CA ILE A 112 1.15 -5.21 -4.96
C ILE A 112 2.65 -5.21 -4.70
N GLY A 113 3.07 -6.05 -3.74
CA GLY A 113 4.47 -6.40 -3.50
C GLY A 113 4.77 -7.82 -3.99
N LEU A 114 5.99 -8.05 -4.47
CA LEU A 114 6.55 -9.40 -4.66
C LEU A 114 7.72 -9.58 -3.70
N THR A 115 7.67 -10.67 -2.94
CA THR A 115 8.84 -11.16 -2.19
C THR A 115 9.41 -12.41 -2.84
N VAL A 116 10.73 -12.56 -2.77
CA VAL A 116 11.48 -13.77 -3.15
C VAL A 116 12.50 -14.00 -2.05
N LYS A 117 12.53 -15.20 -1.44
CA LYS A 117 13.39 -15.48 -0.28
C LYS A 117 13.19 -14.47 0.86
N LYS A 118 11.94 -14.07 1.08
CA LYS A 118 11.51 -13.05 2.07
C LYS A 118 12.09 -11.65 1.84
N GLU A 119 12.68 -11.40 0.69
CA GLU A 119 13.18 -10.08 0.28
C GLU A 119 12.23 -9.44 -0.72
N LEU A 120 11.93 -8.15 -0.55
CA LEU A 120 11.08 -7.40 -1.49
C LEU A 120 11.84 -7.13 -2.79
N GLU A 121 11.28 -7.58 -3.91
CA GLU A 121 11.90 -7.46 -5.24
C GLU A 121 11.12 -6.52 -6.17
N ILE A 122 9.78 -6.47 -6.05
CA ILE A 122 8.90 -5.61 -6.84
C ILE A 122 7.87 -4.95 -5.91
N GLY A 123 7.56 -3.68 -6.17
CA GLY A 123 6.52 -2.92 -5.49
C GLY A 123 5.79 -2.02 -6.48
N ILE A 124 4.46 -2.13 -6.53
CA ILE A 124 3.58 -1.31 -7.37
C ILE A 124 2.45 -0.78 -6.50
N VAL A 125 2.25 0.53 -6.53
CA VAL A 125 1.08 1.19 -5.95
C VAL A 125 0.43 2.03 -7.04
N TYR A 126 -0.82 1.72 -7.38
CA TYR A 126 -1.53 2.41 -8.45
C TYR A 126 -2.83 3.02 -7.96
N ASN A 127 -2.90 4.35 -7.95
CA ASN A 127 -4.15 5.08 -7.78
C ASN A 127 -4.74 5.39 -9.17
N PRO A 128 -5.83 4.71 -9.57
CA PRO A 128 -6.41 4.87 -10.89
C PRO A 128 -7.34 6.09 -11.01
N VAL A 129 -7.69 6.74 -9.89
CA VAL A 129 -8.50 7.96 -9.86
C VAL A 129 -7.63 9.19 -10.15
N LEU A 130 -6.43 9.24 -9.57
CA LEU A 130 -5.45 10.31 -9.79
C LEU A 130 -4.44 9.98 -10.89
N GLU A 131 -4.53 8.80 -11.50
CA GLU A 131 -3.58 8.30 -12.51
C GLU A 131 -2.13 8.35 -12.01
N GLN A 132 -1.92 7.95 -10.75
CA GLN A 132 -0.61 7.90 -10.11
C GLN A 132 -0.14 6.45 -10.00
N LEU A 133 0.84 6.08 -10.81
CA LEU A 133 1.47 4.77 -10.83
C LEU A 133 2.87 4.88 -10.23
N PHE A 134 2.99 4.44 -8.98
CA PHE A 134 4.26 4.31 -8.28
C PHE A 134 4.81 2.91 -8.49
N THR A 135 6.08 2.81 -8.88
CA THR A 135 6.74 1.52 -9.08
C THR A 135 8.15 1.54 -8.53
N ALA A 136 8.60 0.38 -8.05
CA ALA A 136 9.97 0.15 -7.65
C ALA A 136 10.37 -1.30 -7.92
N ARG A 137 11.64 -1.48 -8.27
CA ARG A 137 12.29 -2.78 -8.37
C ARG A 137 13.59 -2.68 -7.62
N ARG A 138 13.94 -3.72 -6.86
CA ARG A 138 15.13 -3.70 -6.01
C ARG A 138 16.39 -3.33 -6.80
N GLY A 139 17.09 -2.30 -6.34
CA GLY A 139 18.31 -1.76 -6.95
C GLY A 139 18.11 -0.99 -8.27
N GLN A 140 16.88 -0.65 -8.66
CA GLN A 140 16.57 0.04 -9.93
C GLN A 140 15.92 1.41 -9.74
N GLY A 141 15.71 1.84 -8.50
CA GLY A 141 15.08 3.11 -8.17
C GLY A 141 13.55 3.03 -8.11
N ALA A 142 12.96 4.11 -7.60
CA ALA A 142 11.51 4.30 -7.51
C ALA A 142 11.04 5.33 -8.53
N TYR A 143 9.85 5.12 -9.09
CA TYR A 143 9.29 5.95 -10.16
C TYR A 143 7.83 6.31 -9.88
N LEU A 144 7.42 7.52 -10.28
CA LEU A 144 6.03 7.94 -10.42
C LEU A 144 5.76 8.22 -11.90
N ASN A 145 4.85 7.47 -12.51
CA ASN A 145 4.49 7.60 -13.94
C ASN A 145 5.74 7.59 -14.85
N GLY A 146 6.68 6.69 -14.56
CA GLY A 146 7.94 6.53 -15.30
C GLY A 146 9.01 7.59 -15.02
N LYS A 147 8.76 8.56 -14.15
CA LYS A 147 9.76 9.56 -13.72
C LYS A 147 10.38 9.13 -12.39
N LEU A 148 11.71 9.14 -12.32
CA LEU A 148 12.45 8.82 -11.09
C LEU A 148 12.04 9.78 -9.97
N ILE A 149 11.78 9.24 -8.78
CA ILE A 149 11.46 10.00 -7.57
C ILE A 149 12.52 9.79 -6.50
N LYS A 150 12.60 10.72 -5.54
CA LYS A 150 13.50 10.66 -4.39
C LYS A 150 12.78 11.17 -3.15
N SER A 151 13.11 10.60 -2.00
CA SER A 151 12.66 11.12 -0.71
C SER A 151 13.22 12.51 -0.43
N SER A 152 12.56 13.24 0.46
CA SER A 152 13.00 14.56 0.93
C SER A 152 14.32 14.47 1.70
N SER A 153 15.12 15.54 1.66
CA SER A 153 16.37 15.66 2.43
C SER A 153 16.18 16.41 3.76
N ILE A 154 14.95 16.71 4.17
CA ILE A 154 14.67 17.40 5.43
C ILE A 154 14.90 16.44 6.60
N GLU A 155 15.80 16.83 7.51
CA GLU A 155 16.18 16.02 8.67
C GLU A 155 15.49 16.44 9.98
N ARG A 156 14.98 17.68 10.05
CA ARG A 156 14.38 18.25 11.27
C ARG A 156 12.87 18.18 11.20
N LEU A 157 12.24 17.57 12.20
CA LEU A 157 10.78 17.44 12.29
C LEU A 157 10.07 18.80 12.25
N GLU A 158 10.67 19.86 12.80
CA GLU A 158 10.08 21.21 12.76
C GLU A 158 9.96 21.81 11.36
N HIS A 159 10.62 21.22 10.36
CA HIS A 159 10.52 21.61 8.96
C HIS A 159 9.73 20.61 8.10
N SER A 160 9.16 19.57 8.73
CA SER A 160 8.54 18.43 8.04
C SER A 160 7.04 18.60 7.82
N LEU A 161 6.51 17.90 6.81
CA LEU A 161 5.12 17.50 6.69
C LEU A 161 5.00 16.00 7.00
N LEU A 162 4.17 15.63 7.98
CA LEU A 162 4.03 14.25 8.43
C LEU A 162 2.68 13.65 8.07
N CYS A 163 2.65 12.39 7.66
CA CYS A 163 1.43 11.64 7.39
C CYS A 163 1.10 10.67 8.54
N LEU A 164 -0.18 10.45 8.81
CA LEU A 164 -0.68 9.45 9.76
C LEU A 164 -2.16 9.10 9.49
N GLU A 165 -2.68 8.07 10.16
CA GLU A 165 -4.09 7.68 10.07
C GLU A 165 -4.89 8.09 11.32
N ALA A 166 -5.51 9.27 11.29
CA ALA A 166 -6.27 9.80 12.42
C ALA A 166 -7.61 9.05 12.63
N SER A 167 -8.11 8.36 11.60
CA SER A 167 -9.37 7.60 11.64
C SER A 167 -9.33 6.45 12.65
N TYR A 168 -8.16 5.91 12.98
CA TYR A 168 -8.00 4.91 14.03
C TYR A 168 -8.40 5.41 15.42
N ALA A 169 -8.52 6.72 15.62
CA ALA A 169 -9.09 7.28 16.85
C ALA A 169 -10.58 6.95 17.05
N THR A 170 -11.27 6.46 16.01
CA THR A 170 -12.64 5.94 16.15
C THR A 170 -12.68 4.63 16.95
N ILE A 171 -11.60 3.85 16.94
CA ILE A 171 -11.48 2.55 17.61
C ILE A 171 -11.17 2.79 19.10
N GLU A 172 -12.09 2.38 19.98
CA GLU A 172 -12.09 2.76 21.40
C GLU A 172 -10.81 2.39 22.14
N ASN A 173 -10.29 1.17 21.97
CA ASN A 173 -9.13 0.67 22.71
C ASN A 173 -7.79 1.31 22.29
N ILE A 174 -7.73 1.97 21.14
CA ILE A 174 -6.51 2.66 20.64
C ILE A 174 -6.72 4.16 20.41
N ARG A 175 -7.86 4.71 20.84
CA ARG A 175 -8.21 6.12 20.62
C ARG A 175 -7.19 7.07 21.23
N ASP A 176 -6.94 6.93 22.53
CA ASP A 176 -6.13 7.90 23.28
C ASP A 176 -4.67 7.90 22.81
N ILE A 177 -4.11 6.72 22.49
CA ILE A 177 -2.75 6.62 21.94
C ILE A 177 -2.67 7.22 20.52
N THR A 178 -3.70 7.05 19.70
CA THR A 178 -3.77 7.66 18.36
C THR A 178 -3.86 9.18 18.45
N LEU A 179 -4.72 9.71 19.32
CA LEU A 179 -4.84 11.15 19.53
C LEU A 179 -3.57 11.77 20.12
N GLY A 180 -2.90 11.06 21.04
CA GLY A 180 -1.60 11.50 21.57
C GLY A 180 -0.51 11.61 20.50
N ARG A 181 -0.52 10.74 19.49
CA ARG A 181 0.41 10.84 18.33
C ARG A 181 0.08 12.01 17.43
N VAL A 182 -1.20 12.25 17.17
CA VAL A 182 -1.66 13.44 16.44
C VAL A 182 -1.16 14.70 17.13
N GLU A 183 -1.36 14.80 18.44
CA GLU A 183 -0.90 15.93 19.25
C GLU A 183 0.62 16.09 19.16
N ALA A 184 1.38 15.00 19.33
CA ALA A 184 2.83 15.03 19.22
C ALA A 184 3.30 15.55 17.86
N PHE A 185 2.72 15.10 16.76
CA PHE A 185 3.11 15.53 15.41
C PHE A 185 2.72 16.98 15.12
N VAL A 186 1.51 17.38 15.48
CA VAL A 186 1.02 18.76 15.31
C VAL A 186 1.83 19.76 16.14
N SER A 187 2.35 19.33 17.29
CA SER A 187 3.16 20.20 18.17
C SER A 187 4.54 20.55 17.61
N ILE A 188 5.05 19.78 16.64
CA ILE A 188 6.41 19.94 16.11
C ILE A 188 6.45 20.25 14.61
N ALA A 189 5.69 19.54 13.78
CA ALA A 189 5.81 19.63 12.32
C ALA A 189 5.13 20.88 11.73
N HIS A 190 5.49 21.25 10.49
CA HIS A 190 4.76 22.30 9.74
C HIS A 190 3.29 21.93 9.52
N GLY A 191 2.97 20.63 9.53
CA GLY A 191 1.61 20.15 9.54
C GLY A 191 1.55 18.63 9.44
N ILE A 192 0.31 18.15 9.53
CA ILE A 192 0.00 16.74 9.33
C ILE A 192 -0.92 16.53 8.12
N ARG A 193 -0.89 15.33 7.54
CA ARG A 193 -1.86 14.86 6.55
C ARG A 193 -2.41 13.49 6.97
N THR A 194 -3.70 13.30 6.74
CA THR A 194 -4.35 12.00 6.79
C THR A 194 -5.09 11.86 5.48
N ILE A 195 -4.68 10.88 4.67
CA ILE A 195 -5.23 10.67 3.34
C ILE A 195 -6.00 9.36 3.24
N GLY A 196 -6.04 8.53 4.30
CA GLY A 196 -6.89 7.35 4.39
C GLY A 196 -6.42 6.18 3.52
N SER A 197 -5.13 6.11 3.20
CA SER A 197 -4.49 5.03 2.44
C SER A 197 -3.04 4.95 2.86
N ALA A 198 -2.65 3.82 3.42
CA ALA A 198 -1.31 3.60 3.94
C ALA A 198 -0.28 3.51 2.80
N ALA A 199 -0.61 2.77 1.75
CA ALA A 199 0.26 2.58 0.60
C ALA A 199 0.52 3.91 -0.13
N LEU A 200 -0.51 4.76 -0.29
CA LEU A 200 -0.32 6.10 -0.86
C LEU A 200 0.48 7.00 0.08
N SER A 201 0.25 6.94 1.39
CA SER A 201 1.02 7.75 2.36
C SER A 201 2.52 7.43 2.27
N LEU A 202 2.88 6.14 2.17
CA LEU A 202 4.25 5.69 1.93
C LEU A 202 4.80 6.22 0.58
N CYS A 203 4.00 6.20 -0.47
CA CYS A 203 4.41 6.71 -1.79
C CYS A 203 4.63 8.23 -1.80
N TYR A 204 3.81 9.00 -1.07
CA TYR A 204 4.00 10.44 -0.91
C TYR A 204 5.27 10.77 -0.13
N VAL A 205 5.67 9.93 0.83
CA VAL A 205 6.98 10.02 1.49
C VAL A 205 8.11 9.70 0.50
N ALA A 206 7.97 8.62 -0.28
CA ALA A 206 8.97 8.22 -1.26
C ALA A 206 9.22 9.26 -2.36
N MET A 207 8.22 10.06 -2.73
CA MET A 207 8.39 11.15 -3.68
C MET A 207 8.83 12.49 -3.07
N GLY A 208 9.08 12.51 -1.75
CA GLY A 208 9.50 13.71 -1.02
C GLY A 208 8.41 14.77 -0.86
N ALA A 209 7.14 14.40 -1.02
CA ALA A 209 6.01 15.29 -0.77
C ALA A 209 5.64 15.38 0.73
N ALA A 210 6.09 14.38 1.50
CA ALA A 210 6.07 14.34 2.95
C ALA A 210 7.40 13.75 3.45
N GLU A 211 7.80 14.07 4.67
CA GLU A 211 9.06 13.61 5.26
C GLU A 211 8.91 12.34 6.08
N GLY A 212 7.68 12.00 6.50
CA GLY A 212 7.45 10.81 7.31
C GLY A 212 6.01 10.37 7.30
N TYR A 213 5.81 9.07 7.54
CA TYR A 213 4.51 8.45 7.77
C TYR A 213 4.60 7.59 9.02
N HIS A 214 3.64 7.74 9.94
CA HIS A 214 3.52 6.89 11.12
C HIS A 214 2.10 6.37 11.24
N THR A 215 1.98 5.06 11.41
CA THR A 215 0.76 4.45 11.91
C THR A 215 1.09 3.11 12.57
N ASP A 216 0.18 2.63 13.40
CA ASP A 216 0.26 1.30 13.99
C ASP A 216 -0.68 0.35 13.24
N ASN A 217 -0.63 -0.94 13.58
CA ASN A 217 -1.66 -1.93 13.20
C ASN A 217 -1.84 -2.13 11.70
N LEU A 218 -0.81 -1.85 10.89
CA LEU A 218 -0.81 -2.21 9.48
C LEU A 218 -0.53 -3.69 9.29
N MET A 219 -1.12 -4.21 8.23
CA MET A 219 -0.95 -5.55 7.72
C MET A 219 0.10 -5.59 6.61
N PRO A 220 0.63 -6.77 6.25
CA PRO A 220 1.68 -6.88 5.25
C PRO A 220 1.33 -6.26 3.89
N TRP A 221 0.06 -6.33 3.47
CA TRP A 221 -0.41 -5.80 2.18
C TRP A 221 -0.45 -4.27 2.12
N ASP A 222 -0.71 -3.60 3.26
CA ASP A 222 -0.68 -2.14 3.39
C ASP A 222 0.72 -1.56 3.12
N VAL A 223 1.78 -2.33 3.44
CA VAL A 223 3.16 -1.82 3.48
C VAL A 223 4.08 -2.42 2.43
N ALA A 224 3.88 -3.66 1.99
CA ALA A 224 4.89 -4.39 1.21
C ALA A 224 5.40 -3.63 -0.02
N ALA A 225 4.49 -3.10 -0.84
CA ALA A 225 4.86 -2.32 -2.02
C ALA A 225 5.49 -0.97 -1.63
N GLY A 226 4.86 -0.22 -0.72
CA GLY A 226 5.31 1.10 -0.29
C GLY A 226 6.69 1.08 0.37
N VAL A 227 7.03 0.02 1.12
CA VAL A 227 8.35 -0.15 1.75
C VAL A 227 9.45 -0.25 0.71
N LEU A 228 9.25 -1.03 -0.36
CA LEU A 228 10.24 -1.10 -1.44
C LEU A 228 10.37 0.26 -2.14
N ILE A 229 9.25 0.92 -2.43
CA ILE A 229 9.23 2.24 -3.08
C ILE A 229 9.98 3.29 -2.24
N ILE A 230 9.79 3.31 -0.92
CA ILE A 230 10.55 4.18 -0.01
C ILE A 230 12.05 3.86 -0.08
N ARG A 231 12.45 2.60 0.06
CA ARG A 231 13.88 2.19 0.06
C ARG A 231 14.57 2.58 -1.25
N GLU A 232 13.92 2.31 -2.38
CA GLU A 232 14.45 2.63 -3.71
C GLU A 232 14.45 4.14 -4.03
N SER A 233 13.65 4.94 -3.31
CA SER A 233 13.70 6.40 -3.38
C SER A 233 14.80 7.04 -2.50
N GLY A 234 15.48 6.23 -1.69
CA GLY A 234 16.51 6.69 -0.74
C GLY A 234 15.99 6.96 0.68
N GLY A 235 14.73 6.61 0.98
CA GLY A 235 14.17 6.69 2.32
C GLY A 235 14.45 5.45 3.17
N VAL A 236 13.99 5.50 4.43
CA VAL A 236 14.13 4.40 5.40
C VAL A 236 12.78 4.00 5.94
N VAL A 237 12.65 2.72 6.31
CA VAL A 237 11.50 2.18 7.03
C VAL A 237 12.05 1.46 8.24
N ILE A 238 11.55 1.82 9.41
CA ILE A 238 11.94 1.27 10.71
C ILE A 238 10.69 0.90 11.50
N ASP A 239 10.84 -0.04 12.44
CA ASP A 239 9.79 -0.32 13.41
C ASP A 239 9.70 0.79 14.49
N THR A 240 8.67 0.72 15.32
CA THR A 240 8.45 1.70 16.41
C THR A 240 9.48 1.60 17.55
N ASN A 241 10.29 0.53 17.58
CA ASN A 241 11.44 0.39 18.48
C ASN A 241 12.74 0.95 17.88
N GLY A 242 12.70 1.45 16.65
CA GLY A 242 13.85 2.00 15.93
C GLY A 242 14.74 0.95 15.27
N ARG A 243 14.22 -0.24 14.97
CA ARG A 243 14.94 -1.30 14.24
C ARG A 243 14.67 -1.30 12.75
#